data_AF-A0A7J7KLR7-F1
#
_entry.id   AF-A0A7J7KLR7-F1
#
_cell.length_a   1.000
_cell.length_b   1.000
_cell.length_c   1.000
_cell.angle_alpha   90.00
_cell.angle_beta   90.00
_cell.angle_gamma   90.00
#
_symmetry.space_group_name_H-M   'P 1'
#
loop_
_entity.id
_entity.type
_entity.pdbx_description
1 polymer ?
#
loop_
_entity_poly.entity_id
_entity_poly.type
_entity_poly.pdbx_seq_one_letter_code
_entity_poly.pdbx_strand_id
1 'polypeptide(L)'
;MTSSDPKPVKVVNNLVTACTSARFNPSAQLLALSSQSVERSVKLVNTSSLSVYQNYPSVVDKMSKPTDLDFSPNSGYFAVGTSKGVVHMYRLQHFNGY
;
A
#
# COMPACT_ATOMS: atom_id res chain seq x y z
N MET A 1 11.89 13.17 25.33
CA MET A 1 10.64 13.07 26.11
C MET A 1 9.67 12.19 25.33
N THR A 2 9.57 10.91 25.65
CA THR A 2 8.59 10.00 25.04
C THR A 2 7.43 9.84 26.01
N SER A 3 6.29 10.45 25.69
CA SER A 3 5.02 10.20 26.39
C SER A 3 4.69 8.71 26.33
N SER A 4 4.11 8.15 27.40
CA SER A 4 3.56 6.77 27.40
C SER A 4 2.49 6.57 26.33
N ASP A 5 1.84 7.67 25.94
CA ASP A 5 0.73 7.70 25.00
C ASP A 5 1.02 8.70 23.87
N PRO A 6 1.88 8.34 22.89
CA PRO A 6 2.15 9.20 21.76
C PRO A 6 0.90 9.34 20.88
N LYS A 7 0.57 10.57 20.48
CA LYS A 7 -0.52 10.82 19.53
C LYS A 7 -0.08 10.40 18.12
N PRO A 8 -0.92 9.67 17.37
CA PRO A 8 -0.59 9.30 16.00
C PRO A 8 -0.45 10.55 15.13
N VAL A 9 0.59 10.57 14.29
CA VAL A 9 0.85 11.68 13.35
C VAL A 9 -0.28 11.78 12.31
N LYS A 10 -0.80 10.63 11.86
CA LYS A 10 -1.92 10.54 10.92
C LYS A 10 -2.76 9.31 11.21
N VAL A 11 -4.08 9.45 11.08
CA VAL A 11 -5.03 8.34 11.06
C VAL A 11 -5.56 8.22 9.63
N VAL A 12 -5.44 7.02 9.04
CA VAL A 12 -5.84 6.72 7.65
C VAL A 12 -7.06 5.80 7.66
N ASN A 13 -8.23 6.35 7.32
CA ASN A 13 -9.53 5.65 7.38
C ASN A 13 -10.09 5.32 6.00
N ASN A 14 -9.21 5.09 5.02
CA ASN A 14 -9.60 4.82 3.62
C ASN A 14 -9.99 3.36 3.37
N LEU A 15 -9.72 2.45 4.31
CA LEU A 15 -10.19 1.07 4.30
C LEU A 15 -11.36 0.94 5.27
N VAL A 16 -12.50 0.47 4.79
CA VAL A 16 -13.72 0.26 5.59
C VAL A 16 -13.78 -1.15 6.21
N THR A 17 -12.68 -1.90 6.13
CA THR A 17 -12.53 -3.26 6.68
C THR A 17 -11.19 -3.38 7.39
N ALA A 18 -10.98 -4.46 8.13
CA ALA A 18 -9.74 -4.71 8.86
C ALA A 18 -8.53 -4.65 7.93
N CYS A 19 -7.52 -3.85 8.29
CA CYS A 19 -6.24 -3.82 7.60
C CYS A 19 -5.47 -5.10 7.94
N THR A 20 -5.23 -5.97 6.95
CA THR A 20 -4.56 -7.25 7.14
C THR A 20 -3.07 -7.19 6.83
N SER A 21 -2.67 -6.27 5.95
CA SER A 21 -1.26 -6.12 5.57
C SER A 21 -0.88 -4.65 5.49
N ALA A 22 0.27 -4.32 6.07
CA ALA A 22 0.92 -3.03 5.99
C ALA A 22 2.40 -3.22 5.65
N ARG A 23 2.90 -2.52 4.63
CA ARG A 23 4.29 -2.62 4.14
C ARG A 23 4.82 -1.26 3.75
N PHE A 24 5.95 -0.89 4.33
CA PHE A 24 6.73 0.23 3.81
C PHE A 24 7.55 -0.22 2.61
N ASN A 25 7.77 0.68 1.66
CA ASN A 25 8.81 0.46 0.67
C ASN A 25 10.20 0.63 1.32
N PRO A 26 11.28 0.12 0.70
CA PRO A 26 12.63 0.22 1.25
C PRO A 26 13.12 1.65 1.55
N SER A 27 12.66 2.67 0.81
CA SER A 27 13.00 4.07 1.12
C SER A 27 12.11 4.74 2.16
N ALA A 28 11.13 4.02 2.71
CA ALA A 28 10.11 4.50 3.64
C ALA A 28 9.30 5.73 3.16
N GLN A 29 9.26 6.00 1.86
CA GLN A 29 8.48 7.09 1.23
C GLN A 29 7.04 6.68 0.90
N LEU A 30 6.79 5.38 0.80
CA LEU A 30 5.48 4.80 0.52
C LEU A 30 5.13 3.76 1.58
N LEU A 31 3.87 3.77 1.99
CA LEU A 31 3.24 2.76 2.82
C LEU A 31 2.06 2.16 2.06
N ALA A 32 2.14 0.86 1.77
CA ALA A 32 1.03 0.10 1.23
C ALA A 32 0.20 -0.52 2.35
N LEU A 33 -1.11 -0.34 2.27
CA LEU A 33 -2.10 -0.94 3.17
C LEU A 33 -3.04 -1.81 2.34
N SER A 34 -3.45 -2.96 2.87
CA SER A 34 -4.49 -3.76 2.24
C SER A 34 -5.38 -4.54 3.20
N SER A 35 -6.49 -5.03 2.67
CA SER A 35 -7.45 -5.87 3.39
C SER A 35 -7.83 -7.11 2.59
N GLN A 36 -7.59 -8.29 3.13
CA GLN A 36 -8.00 -9.56 2.50
C GLN A 36 -9.53 -9.77 2.44
N SER A 37 -10.32 -8.90 3.08
CA SER A 37 -11.77 -9.08 3.19
C SER A 37 -12.52 -8.70 1.90
N VAL A 38 -12.03 -7.68 1.20
CA VAL A 38 -12.73 -7.02 0.08
C VAL A 38 -11.83 -7.01 -1.16
N GLU A 39 -12.43 -7.02 -2.34
CA GLU A 39 -11.68 -6.86 -3.59
C GLU A 39 -11.13 -5.43 -3.72
N ARG A 40 -10.00 -5.27 -4.44
CA ARG A 40 -9.43 -3.93 -4.76
C ARG A 40 -9.12 -3.06 -3.55
N SER A 41 -8.92 -3.69 -2.40
CA SER A 41 -8.74 -3.08 -1.10
C SER A 41 -7.28 -2.74 -0.82
N VAL A 42 -6.59 -2.09 -1.76
CA VAL A 42 -5.20 -1.63 -1.58
C VAL A 42 -5.18 -0.11 -1.53
N LYS A 43 -4.37 0.45 -0.64
CA LYS A 43 -4.13 1.90 -0.53
C LYS A 43 -2.64 2.17 -0.44
N LEU A 44 -2.17 3.13 -1.23
CA LEU A 44 -0.80 3.64 -1.15
C LEU A 44 -0.84 4.99 -0.45
N VAL A 45 0.00 5.14 0.57
CA VAL A 45 0.13 6.35 1.38
C VAL A 45 1.52 6.91 1.16
N ASN A 46 1.60 8.18 0.80
CA ASN A 46 2.86 8.92 0.81
C ASN A 46 3.18 9.30 2.26
N THR A 47 4.34 8.88 2.76
CA THR A 47 4.72 9.07 4.16
C THR A 47 5.21 10.49 4.44
N SER A 48 5.77 11.18 3.44
CA SER A 48 6.24 12.57 3.57
C SER A 48 5.07 13.56 3.63
N SER A 49 4.05 13.39 2.78
CA SER A 49 2.87 14.26 2.75
C SER A 49 1.69 13.73 3.58
N LEU A 50 1.79 12.51 4.10
CA LEU A 50 0.75 11.82 4.87
C LEU A 50 -0.61 11.78 4.13
N SER A 51 -0.55 11.67 2.80
CA SER A 51 -1.71 11.64 1.91
C SER A 51 -1.83 10.29 1.22
N VAL A 52 -3.08 9.88 0.98
CA VAL A 52 -3.39 8.62 0.27
C VAL A 52 -3.57 8.92 -1.21
N TYR A 53 -2.91 8.14 -2.07
CA TYR A 53 -3.08 8.23 -3.51
C TYR A 53 -4.50 7.77 -3.90
N GLN A 54 -5.29 8.67 -4.48
CA GLN A 54 -6.68 8.39 -4.88
C GLN A 54 -6.78 7.69 -6.23
N ASN A 55 -5.76 7.83 -7.08
CA ASN A 55 -5.68 7.23 -8.41
C ASN A 55 -5.33 5.73 -8.38
N TYR A 56 -5.16 5.11 -7.20
CA TYR A 56 -4.78 3.72 -7.06
C TYR A 56 -5.60 2.95 -5.99
N PRO A 57 -5.97 1.68 -6.26
CA PRO A 57 -5.96 1.03 -7.57
C PRO A 57 -6.96 1.70 -8.53
N SER A 58 -6.66 1.70 -9.83
CA SER A 58 -7.55 2.31 -10.83
C SER A 58 -8.92 1.66 -10.78
N VAL A 59 -10.00 2.40 -11.05
CA VAL A 59 -11.38 1.87 -11.15
C VAL A 59 -11.53 0.87 -12.30
N VAL A 60 -10.58 0.84 -13.24
CA VAL A 60 -10.58 -0.12 -14.35
C VAL A 60 -9.94 -1.47 -13.96
N ASP A 61 -9.03 -1.48 -12.98
CA ASP A 61 -8.24 -2.69 -12.63
C ASP A 61 -9.09 -3.78 -11.98
N LYS A 62 -9.40 -4.88 -12.68
CA LYS A 62 -10.07 -6.06 -12.09
C LYS A 62 -9.13 -6.83 -11.13
N MET A 63 -8.75 -6.20 -10.03
CA MET A 63 -7.98 -6.80 -8.95
C MET A 63 -8.92 -7.53 -8.01
N SER A 64 -8.67 -8.83 -7.78
CA SER A 64 -9.42 -9.61 -6.79
C SER A 64 -8.96 -9.27 -5.36
N LYS A 65 -9.27 -10.10 -4.37
CA LYS A 65 -8.91 -9.81 -2.97
C LYS A 65 -7.38 -9.86 -2.83
N PRO A 66 -6.72 -8.77 -2.42
CA PRO A 66 -5.28 -8.76 -2.21
C PRO A 66 -4.94 -9.66 -1.02
N THR A 67 -3.97 -10.55 -1.18
CA THR A 67 -3.51 -11.48 -0.15
C THR A 67 -2.16 -11.07 0.42
N ASP A 68 -1.27 -10.58 -0.44
CA ASP A 68 0.07 -10.15 -0.04
C ASP A 68 0.54 -8.94 -0.83
N LEU A 69 1.46 -8.18 -0.24
CA LEU A 69 2.03 -6.95 -0.79
C LEU A 69 3.54 -6.98 -0.64
N ASP A 70 4.27 -6.61 -1.69
CA ASP A 70 5.70 -6.43 -1.57
C ASP A 70 6.25 -5.33 -2.50
N PHE A 71 7.38 -4.75 -2.10
CA PHE A 71 8.11 -3.75 -2.88
C PHE A 71 9.45 -4.33 -3.31
N SER A 72 9.89 -3.99 -4.53
CA SER A 72 11.24 -4.36 -4.93
C SER A 72 12.30 -3.64 -4.06
N PRO A 73 13.50 -4.21 -3.90
CA PRO A 73 14.56 -3.65 -3.06
C PRO A 73 14.91 -2.19 -3.39
N ASN A 74 14.84 -1.79 -4.66
CA ASN A 74 15.13 -0.42 -5.08
C ASN A 74 13.86 0.46 -5.22
N SER A 75 12.73 0.02 -4.65
CA SER A 75 11.43 0.71 -4.73
C SER A 75 10.86 0.94 -6.14
N GLY A 76 11.47 0.37 -7.18
CA GLY A 76 11.04 0.56 -8.58
C GLY A 76 9.77 -0.22 -8.97
N TYR A 77 9.40 -1.24 -8.19
CA TYR A 77 8.25 -2.08 -8.47
C TYR A 77 7.44 -2.34 -7.19
N PHE A 78 6.14 -2.49 -7.40
CA PHE A 78 5.18 -2.88 -6.36
C PHE A 78 4.37 -4.09 -6.86
N ALA A 79 4.32 -5.13 -6.05
CA ALA A 79 3.60 -6.36 -6.35
C ALA A 79 2.41 -6.54 -5.39
N VAL A 80 1.28 -6.97 -5.94
CA VAL A 80 0.08 -7.34 -5.20
C VAL A 80 -0.31 -8.76 -5.57
N GLY A 81 -0.11 -9.69 -4.64
CA GLY A 81 -0.65 -11.04 -4.73
C GLY A 81 -2.15 -11.02 -4.45
N THR A 82 -2.91 -11.86 -5.15
CA THR A 82 -4.36 -11.93 -4.98
C THR A 82 -4.86 -13.35 -4.72
N SER A 83 -6.07 -13.47 -4.17
CA SER A 83 -6.69 -14.76 -3.83
C SER A 83 -6.96 -15.67 -5.02
N LYS A 84 -6.94 -15.14 -6.25
CA LYS A 84 -7.05 -15.92 -7.49
C LYS A 84 -5.71 -16.47 -7.99
N GLY A 85 -4.63 -16.32 -7.22
CA GLY A 85 -3.28 -16.75 -7.62
C GLY A 85 -2.65 -15.86 -8.69
N VAL A 86 -3.22 -14.67 -8.95
CA VAL A 86 -2.68 -13.70 -9.89
C VAL A 86 -1.89 -12.64 -9.12
N VAL A 87 -0.70 -12.31 -9.61
CA VAL A 87 0.13 -11.22 -9.09
C VAL A 87 0.05 -10.03 -10.05
N HIS A 88 -0.39 -8.88 -9.54
CA HIS A 88 -0.33 -7.61 -10.26
C HIS A 88 0.98 -6.92 -9.94
N MET A 89 1.76 -6.56 -10.96
CA MET A 89 3.02 -5.85 -10.80
C MET A 89 2.92 -4.45 -11.41
N TYR A 90 3.34 -3.44 -10.65
CA TYR A 90 3.28 -2.03 -11.02
C TYR A 90 4.68 -1.43 -11.00
N ARG A 91 5.05 -0.69 -12.05
CA ARG A 91 6.30 0.08 -12.09
C ARG A 91 6.06 1.44 -11.44
N LEU A 92 6.84 1.76 -10.41
CA LEU A 92 6.77 3.04 -9.70
C LEU A 92 7.75 4.02 -10.35
N GLN A 93 7.26 4.85 -11.27
CA GLN A 93 8.08 5.75 -12.10
C GLN A 93 8.90 6.79 -11.32
N HIS A 94 8.55 7.05 -10.05
CA HIS A 94 9.32 7.95 -9.19
C HIS A 94 10.68 7.37 -8.79
N PHE A 95 10.81 6.04 -8.78
CA PHE A 95 12.00 5.34 -8.33
C PHE A 95 12.78 4.80 -9.53
N ASN A 96 13.85 5.49 -9.91
CA ASN A 96 14.69 5.14 -11.05
C ASN A 96 15.79 4.12 -10.71
N GLY A 97 15.69 3.42 -9.58
CA GLY A 97 16.72 2.49 -9.10
C GLY A 97 16.85 1.18 -9.90
N TYR A 98 16.39 1.15 -11.15
CA TYR A 98 16.50 0.04 -12.10
C TYR A 98 16.71 0.56 -13.51
#